data_AF-A0A1S1TXY9-F1
#
_entry.id   AF-A0A1S1TXY9-F1
#
_cell.length_a   1.000
_cell.length_b   1.000
_cell.length_c   1.000
_cell.angle_alpha   90.00
_cell.angle_beta   90.00
_cell.angle_gamma   90.00
#
_symmetry.space_group_name_H-M   'P 1'
#
loop_
_entity.id
_entity.type
_entity.pdbx_description
1 polymer ?
#
loop_
_entity_poly.entity_id
_entity_poly.type
_entity_poly.pdbx_seq_one_letter_code
_entity_poly.pdbx_strand_id
1 'polypeptide(L)'
;MASIFGFRSRDPARDRQTDLQRFDRLAKLFDQISAEIEAEKTGLENRYQSTAANAAFLVEAMENGSASTSKSSDVSAMTGAILNYERRIAELARQKTMMKELRHSLDAIVDDDAQQAGSPAGLARSAGRG
;
A
#
# COMPACT_ATOMS: atom_id res chain seq x y z
N MET A 1 -25.28 -30.37 -44.53
CA MET A 1 -25.92 -29.64 -43.41
C MET A 1 -24.89 -29.46 -42.30
N ALA A 2 -24.04 -28.42 -42.38
CA ALA A 2 -23.04 -28.13 -41.35
C ALA A 2 -23.69 -27.24 -40.29
N SER A 3 -23.70 -27.69 -39.04
CA SER A 3 -24.41 -27.03 -37.94
C SER A 3 -23.68 -25.75 -37.50
N ILE A 4 -24.45 -24.65 -37.44
CA ILE A 4 -24.07 -23.26 -37.13
C ILE A 4 -23.83 -23.02 -35.63
N PHE A 5 -23.58 -24.06 -34.83
CA PHE A 5 -23.17 -23.86 -33.43
C PHE A 5 -21.68 -23.57 -33.35
N GLY A 6 -21.30 -22.36 -33.76
CA GLY A 6 -20.03 -21.75 -33.43
C GLY A 6 -20.00 -21.42 -31.94
N PHE A 7 -19.93 -22.43 -31.07
CA PHE A 7 -19.50 -22.23 -29.70
C PHE A 7 -18.08 -21.66 -29.80
N ARG A 8 -17.95 -20.34 -29.64
CA ARG A 8 -16.65 -19.68 -29.47
C ARG A 8 -16.11 -20.20 -28.15
N SER A 9 -15.45 -21.35 -28.19
CA SER A 9 -14.78 -21.93 -27.04
C SER A 9 -13.82 -20.85 -26.54
N ARG A 10 -14.13 -20.31 -25.37
CA ARG A 10 -13.38 -19.22 -24.77
C ARG A 10 -11.99 -19.75 -24.48
N ASP A 11 -10.96 -19.11 -25.05
CA ASP A 11 -9.58 -19.56 -24.92
C ASP A 11 -9.08 -19.29 -23.48
N PRO A 12 -8.86 -20.33 -22.65
CA PRO A 12 -8.40 -20.14 -21.28
C PRO A 12 -7.03 -19.47 -21.19
N ALA A 13 -6.19 -19.59 -22.24
CA ALA A 13 -4.91 -18.91 -22.28
C ALA A 13 -5.08 -17.38 -22.42
N ARG A 14 -6.07 -16.94 -23.20
CA ARG A 14 -6.38 -15.51 -23.38
C ARG A 14 -7.00 -14.89 -22.13
N ASP A 15 -7.84 -15.63 -21.42
CA ASP A 15 -8.39 -15.19 -20.13
C ASP A 15 -7.25 -14.99 -19.11
N ARG A 16 -6.37 -16.00 -18.94
CA ARG A 16 -5.19 -15.89 -18.06
C ARG A 16 -4.28 -14.71 -18.42
N GLN A 17 -4.02 -14.50 -19.71
CA GLN A 17 -3.22 -13.35 -20.15
C GLN A 17 -3.87 -12.01 -19.78
N THR A 18 -5.19 -11.93 -19.81
CA THR A 18 -5.94 -10.73 -19.42
C THR A 18 -5.87 -10.52 -17.91
N ASP A 19 -5.95 -11.60 -17.13
CA ASP A 19 -5.88 -11.52 -15.67
C ASP A 19 -4.48 -11.14 -15.18
N LEU A 20 -3.42 -11.68 -15.79
CA LEU A 20 -2.04 -11.24 -15.52
C LEU A 20 -1.85 -9.74 -15.78
N GLN A 21 -2.43 -9.20 -16.86
CA GLN A 21 -2.37 -7.75 -17.12
C GLN A 21 -3.13 -6.92 -16.07
N ARG A 22 -4.26 -7.43 -15.57
CA ARG A 22 -5.01 -6.78 -14.48
C ARG A 22 -4.21 -6.79 -13.19
N PHE A 23 -3.61 -7.92 -12.85
CA PHE A 23 -2.78 -8.06 -11.66
C PHE A 23 -1.52 -7.20 -11.73
N ASP A 24 -0.82 -7.14 -12.86
CA ASP A 24 0.32 -6.23 -13.05
C ASP A 24 -0.09 -4.74 -12.86
N ARG A 25 -1.24 -4.34 -13.38
CA ARG A 25 -1.76 -2.98 -13.17
C ARG A 25 -2.08 -2.73 -11.70
N LEU A 26 -2.70 -3.69 -11.02
CA LEU A 26 -3.06 -3.56 -9.61
C LEU A 26 -1.82 -3.49 -8.72
N ALA A 27 -0.81 -4.31 -9.00
CA ALA A 27 0.50 -4.28 -8.36
C ALA A 27 1.14 -2.88 -8.43
N LYS A 28 1.21 -2.31 -9.64
CA LYS A 28 1.76 -0.97 -9.85
C LYS A 28 1.01 0.11 -9.07
N LEU A 29 -0.32 0.00 -8.97
CA LEU A 29 -1.13 0.94 -8.19
C LEU A 29 -0.85 0.83 -6.69
N PHE A 30 -0.72 -0.40 -6.16
CA PHE A 30 -0.36 -0.60 -4.75
C PHE A 30 1.03 -0.06 -4.43
N ASP A 31 2.01 -0.27 -5.33
CA ASP A 31 3.36 0.25 -5.15
C ASP A 31 3.38 1.78 -5.22
N GLN A 32 2.62 2.37 -6.14
CA GLN A 32 2.47 3.83 -6.23
C GLN A 32 1.85 4.43 -4.95
N ILE A 33 0.72 3.89 -4.49
CA ILE A 33 0.04 4.37 -3.28
C ILE A 33 0.96 4.19 -2.06
N SER A 34 1.70 3.08 -1.98
CA SER A 34 2.69 2.86 -0.92
C SER A 34 3.80 3.91 -0.92
N ALA A 35 4.27 4.33 -2.10
CA ALA A 35 5.27 5.38 -2.24
C ALA A 35 4.71 6.75 -1.84
N GLU A 36 3.46 7.06 -2.21
CA GLU A 36 2.78 8.31 -1.82
C GLU A 36 2.59 8.40 -0.30
N ILE A 37 2.14 7.31 0.34
CA ILE A 37 2.01 7.21 1.80
C ILE A 37 3.37 7.42 2.48
N GLU A 38 4.44 6.80 1.97
CA GLU A 38 5.76 6.96 2.56
C GLU A 38 6.28 8.39 2.41
N ALA A 39 6.09 9.02 1.25
CA ALA A 39 6.48 10.39 1.03
C ALA A 39 5.73 11.35 1.98
N GLU A 40 4.42 11.16 2.17
CA GLU A 40 3.64 11.94 3.15
C GLU A 40 4.19 11.72 4.57
N LYS A 41 4.43 10.46 4.96
CA LYS A 41 4.94 10.10 6.28
C LYS A 41 6.29 10.77 6.55
N THR A 42 7.26 10.64 5.65
CA THR A 42 8.57 11.29 5.79
C THR A 42 8.44 12.81 5.87
N GLY A 43 7.55 13.40 5.07
CA GLY A 43 7.26 14.83 5.13
C GLY A 43 6.65 15.28 6.47
N LEU A 44 5.87 14.43 7.13
CA LEU A 44 5.32 14.70 8.46
C LEU A 44 6.36 14.48 9.56
N GLU A 45 7.20 13.45 9.46
CA GLU A 45 8.28 13.18 10.42
C GLU A 45 9.28 14.34 10.49
N ASN A 46 9.65 14.93 9.34
CA ASN A 46 10.54 16.09 9.30
C ASN A 46 9.90 17.33 9.99
N ARG A 47 8.60 17.55 9.78
CA ARG A 47 7.84 18.64 10.39
C ARG A 47 7.61 18.41 11.89
N TYR A 48 7.40 17.17 12.29
CA TYR A 48 7.34 16.75 13.69
C TYR A 48 8.65 17.06 14.41
N GLN A 49 9.79 16.60 13.86
CA GLN A 49 11.11 16.84 14.46
C GLN A 49 11.42 18.32 14.61
N SER A 50 11.13 19.11 13.57
CA SER A 50 11.33 20.56 13.59
C SER A 50 10.44 21.25 14.63
N THR A 51 9.16 20.89 14.71
CA THR A 51 8.22 21.46 15.68
C THR A 51 8.58 21.06 17.12
N ALA A 52 8.98 19.80 17.33
CA ALA A 52 9.39 19.30 18.63
C ALA A 52 10.66 19.99 19.14
N ALA A 53 11.67 20.18 18.28
CA ALA A 53 12.88 20.92 18.64
C ALA A 53 12.56 22.38 19.00
N ASN A 54 11.73 23.05 18.19
CA ASN A 54 11.31 24.42 18.47
C ASN A 54 10.53 24.55 19.78
N ALA A 55 9.65 23.59 20.07
CA ALA A 55 8.90 23.56 21.33
C ALA A 55 9.83 23.37 22.53
N ALA A 56 10.81 22.47 22.43
CA ALA A 56 11.80 22.25 23.49
C ALA A 56 12.62 23.51 23.78
N PHE A 57 13.15 24.18 22.74
CA PHE A 57 13.88 25.44 22.90
C PHE A 57 13.02 26.54 23.52
N LEU A 58 11.74 26.62 23.13
CA LEU A 58 10.84 27.64 23.66
C LEU A 58 10.52 27.41 25.13
N VAL A 59 10.32 26.15 25.54
CA VAL A 59 10.12 25.78 26.94
C VAL A 59 11.37 26.12 27.76
N GLU A 60 12.56 25.76 27.29
CA GLU A 60 13.83 26.09 27.95
C GLU A 60 14.04 27.62 28.08
N ALA A 61 13.71 28.39 27.05
CA ALA A 61 13.79 29.85 27.10
C ALA A 61 12.78 30.46 28.10
N MET A 62 11.60 29.84 28.26
CA MET A 62 10.61 30.24 29.27
C MET A 62 11.10 29.92 30.68
N GLU A 63 11.71 28.75 30.90
CA GLU A 63 12.28 28.35 32.20
C GLU A 63 13.44 29.26 32.63
N ASN A 64 14.27 29.68 31.67
CA ASN A 64 15.37 30.62 31.89
C ASN A 64 14.90 32.10 31.99
N GLY A 65 13.59 32.36 32.08
CA GLY A 65 13.02 33.71 32.22
C GLY A 65 13.25 34.62 31.01
N SER A 66 13.67 34.06 29.88
CA SER A 66 14.08 34.78 28.67
C SER A 66 12.92 34.99 27.69
N ALA A 67 11.74 34.40 27.95
CA ALA A 67 10.55 34.46 27.11
C ALA A 67 9.31 34.91 27.91
N SER A 68 8.47 35.75 27.29
CA SER A 68 7.27 36.32 27.92
C SER A 68 6.09 35.35 27.96
N THR A 69 5.07 35.67 28.76
CA THR A 69 3.81 34.92 28.88
C THR A 69 3.06 34.73 27.55
N SER A 70 3.30 35.59 26.55
CA SER A 70 2.71 35.43 25.20
C SER A 70 3.28 34.23 24.43
N LYS A 71 4.39 33.63 24.90
CA LYS A 71 4.97 32.41 24.33
C LYS A 71 4.33 31.12 24.85
N SER A 72 3.52 31.20 25.90
CA SER A 72 2.77 30.05 26.43
C SER A 72 1.71 29.52 25.44
N SER A 73 1.06 30.42 24.68
CA SER A 73 0.15 30.03 23.60
C SER A 73 0.88 29.34 22.43
N ASP A 74 2.10 29.79 22.12
CA ASP A 74 2.94 29.19 21.07
C ASP A 74 3.34 27.76 21.44
N VAL A 75 3.74 27.51 22.70
CA VAL A 75 4.03 26.15 23.21
C VAL A 75 2.80 25.24 23.15
N SER A 76 1.64 25.75 23.54
CA SER A 76 0.37 25.00 23.50
C SER A 76 -0.01 24.63 22.06
N ALA A 77 0.14 25.56 21.11
CA ALA A 77 -0.11 25.32 19.70
C ALA A 77 0.87 24.30 19.10
N MET A 78 2.17 24.39 19.42
CA MET A 78 3.18 23.43 18.99
C MET A 78 2.90 22.02 19.55
N THR A 79 2.50 21.93 20.82
CA THR A 79 2.11 20.65 21.45
C THR A 79 0.90 20.02 20.73
N GLY A 80 -0.11 20.83 20.40
CA GLY A 80 -1.25 20.36 19.61
C GLY A 80 -0.85 19.87 18.21
N ALA A 81 0.06 20.56 17.54
CA ALA A 81 0.60 20.14 16.24
C ALA A 81 1.36 18.81 16.33
N ILE A 82 2.21 18.63 17.36
CA ILE A 82 2.96 17.40 17.64
C ILE A 82 2.00 16.20 17.77
N LEU A 83 0.97 16.32 18.60
CA LEU A 83 -0.03 15.25 18.79
C LEU A 83 -0.79 14.91 17.50
N ASN A 84 -1.09 15.91 16.68
CA ASN A 84 -1.74 15.69 15.38
C ASN A 84 -0.82 14.97 14.40
N TYR A 85 0.47 15.32 14.37
CA TYR A 85 1.47 14.62 13.56
C TYR A 85 1.62 13.16 13.99
N GLU A 86 1.71 12.88 15.29
CA GLU A 86 1.81 11.50 15.80
C GLU A 86 0.61 10.64 15.38
N ARG A 87 -0.62 11.17 15.54
CA ARG A 87 -1.83 10.47 15.11
C ARG A 87 -1.84 10.18 13.62
N ARG A 88 -1.45 11.16 12.79
CA ARG A 88 -1.42 11.00 11.34
C ARG A 88 -0.32 10.05 10.89
N ILE A 89 0.87 10.12 11.47
CA ILE A 89 1.98 9.19 11.18
C ILE A 89 1.58 7.76 11.54
N ALA A 90 0.92 7.55 12.68
CA ALA A 90 0.43 6.22 13.07
C ALA A 90 -0.61 5.67 12.10
N GLU A 91 -1.50 6.52 11.59
CA GLU A 91 -2.48 6.14 10.57
C GLU A 91 -1.81 5.79 9.24
N LEU A 92 -0.87 6.61 8.76
CA LEU A 92 -0.12 6.33 7.53
C LEU A 92 0.70 5.02 7.65
N ALA A 93 1.25 4.73 8.83
CA ALA A 93 1.92 3.47 9.08
C ALA A 93 0.98 2.27 8.95
N ARG A 94 -0.25 2.37 9.47
CA ARG A 94 -1.28 1.32 9.28
C ARG A 94 -1.65 1.15 7.80
N GLN A 95 -1.87 2.25 7.09
CA GLN A 95 -2.19 2.21 5.65
C GLN A 95 -1.07 1.56 4.84
N LYS A 96 0.20 1.88 5.15
CA LYS A 96 1.36 1.24 4.50
C LYS A 96 1.40 -0.27 4.74
N THR A 97 1.13 -0.72 5.96
CA THR A 97 1.05 -2.17 6.26
C THR A 97 -0.05 -2.84 5.45
N MET A 98 -1.24 -2.24 5.38
CA MET A 98 -2.34 -2.75 4.56
C MET A 98 -1.97 -2.84 3.08
N MET A 99 -1.27 -1.85 2.52
CA MET A 99 -0.82 -1.91 1.11
C MET A 99 0.15 -3.08 0.86
N LYS A 100 1.05 -3.37 1.81
CA LYS A 100 1.95 -4.53 1.73
C LYS A 100 1.19 -5.85 1.78
N GLU A 101 0.19 -5.96 2.64
CA GLU A 101 -0.66 -7.16 2.75
C GLU A 101 -1.45 -7.39 1.46
N LEU A 102 -2.00 -6.33 0.85
CA LEU A 102 -2.69 -6.42 -0.44
C LEU A 102 -1.73 -6.82 -1.57
N ARG A 103 -0.51 -6.26 -1.59
CA ARG A 103 0.52 -6.64 -2.57
C ARG A 103 0.89 -8.11 -2.43
N HIS A 104 1.11 -8.59 -1.21
CA HIS A 104 1.45 -9.98 -0.94
C HIS A 104 0.31 -10.94 -1.30
N SER A 105 -0.93 -10.57 -0.99
CA SER A 105 -2.11 -11.35 -1.35
C SER A 105 -2.26 -11.46 -2.87
N LEU A 106 -1.96 -10.38 -3.60
CA LEU A 106 -1.95 -10.36 -5.06
C LEU A 106 -0.87 -11.28 -5.64
N ASP A 107 0.36 -11.21 -5.10
CA ASP A 107 1.46 -12.09 -5.54
C ASP A 107 1.12 -13.57 -5.30
N ALA A 108 0.50 -13.90 -4.16
CA ALA A 108 0.07 -15.26 -3.86
C ALA A 108 -0.97 -15.80 -4.86
N ILE A 109 -1.89 -14.96 -5.34
CA ILE A 109 -2.87 -15.34 -6.37
C ILE A 109 -2.18 -15.62 -7.70
N VAL A 110 -1.25 -14.75 -8.10
CA VAL A 110 -0.50 -14.91 -9.35
C VAL A 110 0.36 -16.17 -9.33
N ASP A 111 0.99 -16.47 -8.19
CA ASP A 111 1.82 -17.66 -8.00
C ASP A 111 0.99 -18.96 -8.04
N ASP A 112 -0.20 -18.99 -7.42
CA ASP A 112 -1.11 -20.14 -7.47
C ASP A 112 -1.62 -20.40 -8.89
N ASP A 113 -2.00 -19.35 -9.63
CA ASP A 113 -2.39 -19.44 -11.04
C ASP A 113 -1.25 -20.02 -11.91
N ALA A 114 0.01 -19.64 -11.64
CA ALA A 114 1.17 -20.16 -12.34
C ALA A 114 1.42 -21.64 -12.05
N GLN A 115 1.24 -22.07 -10.79
CA GLN A 115 1.39 -23.48 -10.38
C GLN A 115 0.31 -24.37 -10.99
N GLN A 116 -0.94 -23.89 -11.09
CA GLN A 116 -2.03 -24.62 -11.73
C GLN A 116 -1.83 -24.74 -13.25
N ALA A 117 -1.26 -23.72 -13.91
CA ALA A 117 -0.96 -23.77 -15.34
C ALA A 117 0.20 -24.72 -15.71
N GLY A 118 1.15 -24.94 -14.80
CA GLY A 118 2.29 -25.86 -14.99
C GLY A 118 1.98 -27.33 -14.69
N SER A 119 0.79 -27.66 -14.17
CA SER A 119 0.44 -29.03 -13.77
C SER A 119 -0.01 -29.87 -15.00
N PRO A 120 0.63 -31.02 -15.29
CA PRO A 120 0.36 -31.83 -16.50
C PRO A 120 -0.95 -32.64 -16.45
N ALA A 121 -1.90 -32.30 -15.57
CA ALA A 121 -3.08 -33.11 -15.27
C ALA A 121 -4.17 -33.15 -16.37
N GLY A 122 -3.95 -32.50 -17.52
CA GLY A 122 -4.92 -32.43 -18.63
C GLY A 122 -4.78 -33.49 -19.73
N LEU A 123 -3.71 -34.29 -19.76
CA LEU A 123 -3.40 -35.16 -20.92
C LEU A 123 -3.72 -36.66 -20.74
N ALA A 124 -4.38 -37.08 -19.65
CA ALA A 124 -4.54 -38.50 -19.32
C ALA A 124 -5.98 -39.04 -19.28
N ARG A 125 -6.91 -38.52 -20.11
CA ARG A 125 -8.22 -39.17 -20.35
C ARG A 125 -8.65 -39.15 -21.82
N SER A 126 -7.77 -39.56 -22.73
CA SER A 126 -8.21 -40.02 -24.06
C SER A 126 -7.18 -40.95 -24.73
N ALA A 127 -7.01 -42.16 -24.21
CA ALA A 127 -6.46 -43.27 -24.99
C ALA A 127 -6.81 -44.60 -24.32
N GLY A 128 -7.57 -45.44 -25.00
CA GLY A 128 -7.81 -46.82 -24.56
C GLY A 128 -9.20 -47.35 -24.91
N ARG A 129 -9.51 -47.43 -26.20
CA ARG A 129 -10.55 -48.33 -26.74
C ARG A 129 -9.82 -49.62 -27.13
N GLY A 130 -10.28 -50.74 -26.60
CA GLY A 130 -9.84 -52.10 -26.93
C GLY A 130 -10.80 -53.08 -26.30
#